data_AF-A0A974XAU4-F1
#
_entry.id   AF-A0A974XAU4-F1
#
_cell.length_a   1.000
_cell.length_b   1.000
_cell.length_c   1.000
_cell.angle_alpha   90.00
_cell.angle_beta   90.00
_cell.angle_gamma   90.00
#
_symmetry.space_group_name_H-M   'P 1'
#
loop_
_entity.id
_entity.type
_entity.pdbx_description
1 polymer ?
#
loop_
_entity_poly.entity_id
_entity_poly.type
_entity_poly.pdbx_seq_one_letter_code
_entity_poly.pdbx_strand_id
1 'polypeptide(L)'
;MKKLKKLKKSHIKILLFTLLVIFILVYYIIEVRIKPVLASICEVRARIIATQAINNAIKTELQKDDLKEQLIVSTYDNEGKINMISTNANIMNILSANITANVQGALKGLTKQPFSINLGYVLNNWLLPDLGPELEYNIIPQGSVLVDFITEFEESGINQTRYKIFITVTVEIRVISPAVTNDTYTVS
;
A
#
# COMPACT_ATOMS: atom_id res chain seq x y z
N MET A 1 -7.12 62.30 -9.25
CA MET A 1 -6.07 61.53 -8.55
C MET A 1 -6.43 61.38 -7.07
N LYS A 2 -6.96 60.22 -6.65
CA LYS A 2 -7.29 59.95 -5.23
C LYS A 2 -5.99 59.73 -4.43
N LYS A 3 -5.73 60.61 -3.46
CA LYS A 3 -4.61 60.48 -2.51
C LYS A 3 -4.78 59.18 -1.70
N LEU A 4 -3.88 58.22 -1.90
CA LEU A 4 -3.72 57.08 -1.00
C LEU A 4 -3.40 57.63 0.40
N LYS A 5 -4.37 57.54 1.32
CA LYS A 5 -4.23 57.96 2.73
C LYS A 5 -3.05 57.20 3.32
N LYS A 6 -1.99 57.91 3.72
CA LYS A 6 -0.88 57.34 4.52
C LYS A 6 -1.48 56.77 5.81
N LEU A 7 -1.58 55.45 5.90
CA LEU A 7 -1.95 54.74 7.13
C LEU A 7 -1.01 55.24 8.25
N LYS A 8 -1.55 55.76 9.37
CA LYS A 8 -0.73 56.19 10.51
C LYS A 8 0.14 55.00 10.95
N LYS A 9 1.44 55.22 11.21
CA LYS A 9 2.43 54.17 11.58
C LYS A 9 1.93 53.16 12.64
N SER A 10 1.03 53.57 13.53
CA SER A 10 0.40 52.70 14.53
C SER A 10 -0.53 51.63 13.95
N HIS A 11 -1.30 51.94 12.89
CA HIS A 11 -2.19 50.96 12.24
C HIS A 11 -1.40 49.91 11.46
N ILE A 12 -0.23 50.27 10.93
CA ILE A 12 0.67 49.34 10.25
C ILE A 12 1.22 48.31 11.25
N LYS A 13 1.60 48.73 12.46
CA LYS A 13 2.07 47.81 13.52
C LYS A 13 0.98 46.83 13.95
N ILE A 14 -0.26 47.30 14.12
CA ILE A 14 -1.40 46.44 14.48
C ILE A 14 -1.66 45.42 13.37
N LEU A 15 -1.72 45.86 12.10
CA LEU A 15 -1.94 44.98 10.96
C LEU A 15 -0.86 43.89 10.83
N LEU A 16 0.42 44.24 11.04
CA LEU A 16 1.51 43.27 11.08
C LEU A 16 1.35 42.26 12.21
N PHE A 17 0.92 42.71 13.39
CA PHE A 17 0.68 41.81 14.52
C PHE A 17 -0.47 40.85 14.24
N THR A 18 -1.59 41.31 13.68
CA THR A 18 -2.71 40.42 13.31
C THR A 18 -2.30 39.41 12.25
N LEU A 19 -1.55 39.83 11.23
CA LEU A 19 -1.01 38.94 10.20
C LEU A 19 -0.12 37.84 10.81
N LEU A 20 0.75 38.21 11.75
CA LEU A 20 1.63 37.28 12.45
C LEU A 20 0.83 36.25 13.26
N VAL A 21 -0.20 36.68 13.98
CA VAL A 21 -1.07 35.78 14.75
C VAL A 21 -1.80 34.81 13.82
N ILE A 22 -2.32 35.28 12.68
CA ILE A 22 -2.96 34.42 11.68
C ILE A 22 -1.96 33.38 11.15
N PHE A 23 -0.74 33.79 10.82
CA PHE A 23 0.30 32.88 10.33
C PHE A 23 0.62 31.78 11.35
N ILE A 24 0.79 32.12 12.62
CA ILE A 24 1.04 31.16 13.71
C ILE A 24 -0.14 30.18 13.85
N LEU A 25 -1.37 30.68 13.76
CA LEU A 25 -2.58 29.86 13.90
C LEU A 25 -2.72 28.89 12.72
N VAL A 26 -2.46 29.34 11.49
CA VAL A 26 -2.44 28.47 10.30
C VAL A 26 -1.37 27.40 10.42
N TYR A 27 -0.15 27.77 10.83
CA TYR A 27 0.94 26.82 11.05
C TYR A 27 0.55 25.74 12.09
N TYR A 28 -0.06 26.15 13.21
CA TYR A 28 -0.54 25.24 14.24
C TYR A 28 -1.61 24.26 13.72
N ILE A 29 -2.56 24.73 12.91
CA ILE A 29 -3.58 23.86 12.29
C ILE A 29 -2.93 22.84 11.35
N ILE A 30 -1.97 23.26 10.53
CA ILE A 30 -1.27 22.36 9.61
C ILE A 30 -0.59 21.23 10.39
N GLU A 31 0.18 21.58 11.43
CA GLU A 31 0.98 20.62 12.17
C GLU A 31 0.12 19.65 13.02
N VAL A 32 -0.93 20.16 13.66
CA VAL A 32 -1.72 19.38 14.63
C VAL A 32 -2.91 18.66 13.99
N ARG A 33 -3.49 19.21 12.90
CA ARG A 33 -4.71 18.65 12.29
C ARG A 33 -4.50 18.09 10.90
N ILE A 34 -3.85 18.83 10.01
CA ILE A 34 -3.79 18.45 8.59
C ILE A 34 -2.77 17.31 8.39
N LYS A 35 -1.58 17.47 8.95
CA LYS A 35 -0.48 16.51 8.84
C LYS A 35 -0.86 15.07 9.25
N PRO A 36 -1.47 14.80 10.42
CA PRO A 36 -1.83 13.43 10.81
C PRO A 36 -2.94 12.83 9.94
N VAL A 37 -3.93 13.63 9.53
CA VAL A 37 -5.01 13.15 8.64
C VAL A 37 -4.42 12.77 7.27
N LEU A 38 -3.55 13.62 6.74
CA LEU A 38 -2.88 13.37 5.48
C LEU A 38 -2.01 12.12 5.54
N ALA A 39 -1.28 11.93 6.64
CA ALA A 39 -0.49 10.72 6.87
C ALA A 39 -1.32 9.44 6.80
N SER A 40 -2.46 9.42 7.48
CA SER A 40 -3.37 8.27 7.48
C SER A 40 -3.95 8.00 6.09
N ILE A 41 -4.37 9.03 5.34
CA ILE A 41 -4.87 8.86 3.97
C ILE A 41 -3.77 8.30 3.06
N CYS A 42 -2.56 8.83 3.15
CA CYS A 42 -1.40 8.36 2.39
C CYS A 42 -1.07 6.90 2.69
N GLU A 43 -1.09 6.50 3.96
CA GLU A 43 -0.88 5.10 4.37
C GLU A 43 -1.93 4.18 3.73
N VAL A 44 -3.22 4.51 3.86
CA VAL A 44 -4.31 3.70 3.32
C VAL A 44 -4.21 3.59 1.81
N ARG A 45 -3.98 4.71 1.10
CA ARG A 45 -3.81 4.73 -0.35
C ARG A 45 -2.61 3.89 -0.78
N ALA A 46 -1.47 4.02 -0.11
CA ALA A 46 -0.28 3.26 -0.43
C ALA A 46 -0.48 1.76 -0.20
N ARG A 47 -1.13 1.38 0.90
CA ARG A 47 -1.49 -0.02 1.18
C ARG A 47 -2.38 -0.60 0.08
N ILE A 48 -3.39 0.14 -0.38
CA ILE A 48 -4.28 -0.29 -1.47
C ILE A 48 -3.48 -0.52 -2.75
N ILE A 49 -2.68 0.47 -3.18
CA ILE A 49 -1.91 0.42 -4.41
C ILE A 49 -0.89 -0.73 -4.36
N ALA A 50 -0.17 -0.88 -3.26
CA ALA A 50 0.79 -1.97 -3.06
C ALA A 50 0.11 -3.34 -3.10
N THR A 51 -1.00 -3.51 -2.38
CA THR A 51 -1.77 -4.76 -2.36
C THR A 51 -2.28 -5.14 -3.74
N GLN A 52 -2.77 -4.18 -4.52
CA GLN A 52 -3.19 -4.39 -5.90
C GLN A 52 -2.02 -4.82 -6.79
N ALA A 53 -0.87 -4.15 -6.67
CA ALA A 53 0.33 -4.50 -7.43
C ALA A 53 0.82 -5.92 -7.10
N ILE A 54 0.87 -6.28 -5.81
CA ILE A 54 1.24 -7.62 -5.32
C ILE A 54 0.28 -8.68 -5.88
N ASN A 55 -1.03 -8.48 -5.70
CA ASN A 55 -2.04 -9.44 -6.17
C ASN A 55 -2.01 -9.62 -7.68
N ASN A 56 -1.82 -8.54 -8.44
CA ASN A 56 -1.71 -8.61 -9.89
C ASN A 56 -0.44 -9.38 -10.32
N ALA A 57 0.69 -9.16 -9.64
CA ALA A 57 1.94 -9.88 -9.90
C ALA A 57 1.81 -11.37 -9.59
N ILE A 58 1.21 -11.74 -8.45
CA ILE A 58 0.95 -13.14 -8.07
C ILE A 58 0.00 -13.79 -9.09
N LYS A 59 -1.12 -13.13 -9.41
CA LYS A 59 -2.10 -13.64 -10.37
C LYS A 59 -1.48 -13.91 -11.73
N THR A 60 -0.61 -13.02 -12.20
CA THR A 60 0.09 -13.17 -13.48
C THR A 60 1.01 -14.39 -13.46
N GLU A 61 1.67 -14.67 -12.34
CA GLU A 61 2.53 -15.85 -12.20
C GLU A 61 1.71 -17.14 -12.12
N LEU A 62 0.64 -17.17 -11.33
CA LEU A 62 -0.22 -18.36 -11.15
C LEU A 62 -1.04 -18.73 -12.39
N GLN A 63 -1.19 -17.81 -13.36
CA GLN A 63 -1.85 -18.07 -14.64
C GLN A 63 -0.94 -18.76 -15.67
N LYS A 64 0.35 -18.90 -15.38
CA LYS A 64 1.25 -19.69 -16.23
C LYS A 64 1.01 -21.17 -15.93
N ASP A 65 0.36 -21.87 -16.86
CA ASP A 65 -0.18 -23.23 -16.65
C ASP A 65 0.88 -24.27 -16.26
N ASP A 66 2.13 -24.11 -16.71
CA ASP A 66 3.13 -25.17 -16.66
C ASP A 66 3.46 -25.72 -15.26
N LEU A 67 3.38 -24.90 -14.20
CA LEU A 67 3.86 -25.27 -12.86
C LEU A 67 2.76 -25.56 -11.85
N LYS A 68 1.54 -25.07 -12.09
CA LYS A 68 0.42 -25.18 -11.14
C LYS A 68 -0.03 -26.63 -10.97
N GLU A 69 -0.11 -27.38 -12.07
CA GLU A 69 -0.54 -28.78 -12.05
C GLU A 69 0.47 -29.70 -11.38
N GLN A 70 1.73 -29.27 -11.27
CA GLN A 70 2.83 -30.04 -10.68
C GLN A 70 2.99 -29.82 -9.17
N LEU A 71 2.18 -28.95 -8.56
CA LEU A 71 2.27 -28.62 -7.13
C LEU A 71 1.86 -29.79 -6.24
N ILE A 72 0.86 -30.58 -6.66
CA ILE A 72 0.33 -31.71 -5.89
C ILE A 72 0.82 -33.01 -6.50
N VAL A 73 1.45 -33.84 -5.67
CA VAL A 73 1.90 -35.19 -6.03
C VAL A 73 1.01 -36.18 -5.30
N SER A 74 0.25 -36.97 -6.05
CA SER A 74 -0.57 -38.07 -5.55
C SER A 74 0.06 -39.42 -5.88
N THR A 75 0.26 -40.28 -4.89
CA THR A 75 0.70 -41.67 -5.07
C THR A 75 -0.48 -42.62 -4.87
N TYR A 76 -0.56 -43.67 -5.69
CA TYR A 76 -1.64 -44.66 -5.66
C TYR A 76 -1.11 -46.02 -5.18
N ASP A 77 -1.97 -46.82 -4.55
CA ASP A 77 -1.69 -48.20 -4.18
C ASP A 77 -1.86 -49.16 -5.39
N ASN A 78 -1.61 -50.46 -5.16
CA ASN A 78 -1.74 -51.51 -6.18
C ASN A 78 -3.19 -51.72 -6.66
N GLU A 79 -4.19 -51.17 -5.96
CA GLU A 79 -5.61 -51.21 -6.31
C GLU A 79 -6.08 -49.92 -7.00
N GLY A 80 -5.18 -48.94 -7.21
CA GLY A 80 -5.49 -47.65 -7.82
C GLY A 80 -6.13 -46.63 -6.88
N LYS A 81 -6.11 -46.84 -5.56
CA LYS A 81 -6.59 -45.85 -4.57
C LYS A 81 -5.46 -44.92 -4.15
N ILE A 82 -5.78 -43.66 -3.86
CA ILE A 82 -4.80 -42.68 -3.37
C ILE A 82 -4.27 -43.14 -1.99
N ASN A 83 -2.96 -43.33 -1.91
CA ASN A 83 -2.23 -43.71 -0.69
C ASN A 83 -1.56 -42.48 -0.03
N MET A 84 -1.09 -41.51 -0.81
CA MET A 84 -0.43 -40.30 -0.29
C MET A 84 -0.73 -39.09 -1.16
N ILE A 85 -0.98 -37.94 -0.52
CA ILE A 85 -1.00 -36.62 -1.14
C ILE A 85 0.14 -35.82 -0.52
N SER A 86 1.01 -35.27 -1.36
CA SER A 86 2.15 -34.45 -0.95
C SER A 86 2.32 -33.28 -1.91
N THR A 87 3.22 -32.35 -1.57
CA THR A 87 3.59 -31.23 -2.43
C THR A 87 4.97 -31.39 -3.02
N ASN A 88 5.14 -30.87 -4.24
CA ASN A 88 6.45 -30.78 -4.87
C ASN A 88 7.23 -29.56 -4.35
N ALA A 89 8.13 -29.79 -3.40
CA ALA A 89 8.95 -28.73 -2.80
C ALA A 89 9.83 -27.98 -3.82
N ASN A 90 10.33 -28.65 -4.85
CA ASN A 90 11.12 -27.99 -5.89
C ASN A 90 10.27 -27.01 -6.69
N ILE A 91 9.06 -27.41 -7.07
CA ILE A 91 8.13 -26.54 -7.81
C ILE A 91 7.68 -25.36 -6.93
N MET A 92 7.39 -25.60 -5.65
CA MET A 92 7.06 -24.51 -4.71
C MET A 92 8.20 -23.50 -4.57
N ASN A 93 9.45 -23.96 -4.48
CA ASN A 93 10.61 -23.05 -4.41
C ASN A 93 10.80 -22.24 -5.70
N ILE A 94 10.62 -22.86 -6.87
CA ILE A 94 10.65 -22.15 -8.16
C ILE A 94 9.55 -21.10 -8.22
N LEU A 95 8.33 -21.46 -7.80
CA LEU A 95 7.19 -20.56 -7.79
C LEU A 95 7.39 -19.41 -6.79
N SER A 96 7.90 -19.68 -5.59
CA SER A 96 8.29 -18.64 -4.62
C SER A 96 9.28 -17.66 -5.21
N ALA A 97 10.32 -18.16 -5.91
CA ALA A 97 11.32 -17.30 -6.54
C ALA A 97 10.73 -16.43 -7.65
N ASN A 98 9.87 -16.99 -8.52
CA ASN A 98 9.23 -16.24 -9.59
C ASN A 98 8.24 -15.19 -9.07
N ILE A 99 7.41 -15.55 -8.08
CA ILE A 99 6.49 -14.61 -7.43
C ILE A 99 7.29 -13.48 -6.79
N THR A 100 8.36 -13.81 -6.05
CA THR A 100 9.25 -12.81 -5.43
C THR A 100 9.79 -11.83 -6.46
N ALA A 101 10.31 -12.32 -7.59
CA ALA A 101 10.85 -11.48 -8.65
C ALA A 101 9.78 -10.58 -9.30
N ASN A 102 8.59 -11.13 -9.59
CA ASN A 102 7.49 -10.37 -10.21
C ASN A 102 6.94 -9.31 -9.26
N VAL A 103 6.70 -9.65 -8.00
CA VAL A 103 6.22 -8.71 -6.98
C VAL A 103 7.24 -7.60 -6.79
N GLN A 104 8.54 -7.94 -6.69
CA GLN A 104 9.59 -6.92 -6.57
C GLN A 104 9.66 -6.01 -7.80
N GLY A 105 9.45 -6.56 -9.00
CA GLY A 105 9.33 -5.79 -10.24
C GLY A 105 8.13 -4.83 -10.23
N ALA A 106 6.95 -5.31 -9.83
CA ALA A 106 5.73 -4.52 -9.72
C ALA A 106 5.88 -3.36 -8.71
N LEU A 107 6.46 -3.64 -7.54
CA LEU A 107 6.71 -2.63 -6.50
C LEU A 107 7.72 -1.57 -6.95
N LYS A 108 8.77 -1.93 -7.70
CA LYS A 108 9.70 -0.97 -8.31
C LYS A 108 9.00 -0.04 -9.32
N GLY A 109 7.95 -0.53 -9.98
CA GLY A 109 7.10 0.28 -10.87
C GLY A 109 6.38 1.39 -10.11
N LEU A 110 5.92 1.12 -8.89
CA LEU A 110 5.20 2.09 -8.06
C LEU A 110 6.05 3.30 -7.65
N THR A 111 7.37 3.13 -7.50
CA THR A 111 8.28 4.26 -7.21
C THR A 111 8.29 5.32 -8.31
N LYS A 112 7.89 4.95 -9.53
CA LYS A 112 7.85 5.86 -10.68
C LYS A 112 6.46 6.46 -10.94
N GLN A 113 5.46 6.08 -10.14
CA GLN A 113 4.07 6.49 -10.32
C GLN A 113 3.60 7.24 -9.08
N PRO A 114 3.73 8.58 -9.05
CA PRO A 114 3.18 9.36 -7.96
C PRO A 114 1.65 9.24 -7.96
N PHE A 115 1.06 9.39 -6.78
CA PHE A 115 -0.38 9.57 -6.63
C PHE A 115 -0.68 10.93 -6.00
N SER A 116 -1.83 11.50 -6.33
CA SER A 116 -2.24 12.82 -5.86
C SER A 116 -3.38 12.74 -4.83
N ILE A 117 -3.36 13.65 -3.86
CA ILE A 117 -4.48 13.90 -2.94
C ILE A 117 -4.81 15.39 -2.94
N ASN A 118 -6.07 15.74 -3.16
CA ASN A 118 -6.56 17.11 -3.09
C ASN A 118 -6.69 17.56 -1.63
N LEU A 119 -6.23 18.78 -1.32
CA LEU A 119 -6.28 19.30 0.04
C LEU A 119 -7.72 19.44 0.58
N GLY A 120 -8.71 19.74 -0.28
CA GLY A 120 -10.12 19.81 0.10
C GLY A 120 -10.67 18.50 0.69
N TYR A 121 -10.18 17.36 0.17
CA TYR A 121 -10.51 16.02 0.67
C TYR A 121 -9.93 15.79 2.06
N VAL A 122 -8.68 16.21 2.30
CA VAL A 122 -7.99 16.11 3.60
C VAL A 122 -8.68 16.95 4.67
N LEU A 123 -9.18 18.13 4.29
CA LEU A 123 -9.89 19.04 5.18
C LEU A 123 -11.34 18.60 5.48
N ASN A 124 -11.78 17.46 4.93
CA ASN A 124 -13.14 16.95 5.03
C ASN A 124 -14.20 17.99 4.64
N ASN A 125 -13.90 18.80 3.62
CA ASN A 125 -14.82 19.83 3.17
C ASN A 125 -15.89 19.22 2.27
N TRP A 126 -17.02 18.83 2.87
CA TRP A 126 -18.12 18.14 2.19
C TRP A 126 -18.70 18.89 0.97
N LEU A 127 -18.59 20.23 0.93
CA LEU A 127 -19.11 21.04 -0.17
C LEU A 127 -18.18 21.06 -1.39
N LEU A 128 -16.86 20.95 -1.16
CA LEU A 128 -15.83 21.20 -2.18
C LEU A 128 -14.61 20.27 -1.93
N PRO A 129 -14.78 18.94 -2.02
CA PRO A 129 -13.72 17.97 -1.72
C PRO A 129 -12.55 18.05 -2.71
N ASP A 130 -12.81 18.44 -3.96
CA ASP A 130 -11.79 18.51 -5.02
C ASP A 130 -11.08 19.88 -5.07
N LEU A 131 -11.43 20.80 -4.17
CA LEU A 131 -10.87 22.15 -4.17
C LEU A 131 -9.52 22.22 -3.46
N GLY A 132 -8.62 23.02 -4.02
CA GLY A 132 -7.30 23.30 -3.45
C GLY A 132 -6.18 22.68 -4.29
N PRO A 133 -4.92 22.82 -3.85
CA PRO A 133 -3.79 22.21 -4.53
C PRO A 133 -3.85 20.68 -4.43
N GLU A 134 -3.49 20.02 -5.53
CA GLU A 134 -3.10 18.60 -5.50
C GLU A 134 -1.72 18.48 -4.87
N LEU A 135 -1.62 17.57 -3.91
CA LEU A 135 -0.36 17.20 -3.29
C LEU A 135 0.06 15.86 -3.87
N GLU A 136 1.29 15.77 -4.37
CA GLU A 136 1.85 14.54 -4.96
C GLU A 136 2.63 13.71 -3.93
N TYR A 137 2.51 12.39 -4.05
CA TYR A 137 3.05 11.41 -3.11
C TYR A 137 3.73 10.25 -3.83
N ASN A 138 4.85 9.79 -3.28
CA ASN A 138 5.60 8.66 -3.83
C ASN A 138 5.61 7.48 -2.85
N ILE A 139 5.40 6.28 -3.39
CA ILE A 139 5.53 5.01 -2.64
C ILE A 139 6.92 4.46 -2.90
N ILE A 140 7.69 4.22 -1.83
CA ILE A 140 9.00 3.62 -1.93
C ILE A 140 8.97 2.27 -1.20
N PRO A 141 9.01 1.13 -1.92
CA PRO A 141 9.17 -0.15 -1.27
C PRO A 141 10.52 -0.19 -0.54
N GLN A 142 10.52 -0.69 0.71
CA GLN A 142 11.73 -0.84 1.50
C GLN A 142 11.81 -2.28 2.00
N GLY A 143 12.91 -2.97 1.71
CA GLY A 143 13.11 -4.35 2.15
C GLY A 143 12.91 -5.37 1.02
N SER A 144 12.93 -6.65 1.41
CA SER A 144 12.76 -7.80 0.53
C SER A 144 11.32 -8.29 0.53
N VAL A 145 10.86 -8.77 -0.62
CA VAL A 145 9.61 -9.54 -0.72
C VAL A 145 9.90 -10.94 -0.20
N LEU A 146 9.09 -11.44 0.74
CA LEU A 146 9.14 -12.81 1.22
C LEU A 146 7.89 -13.56 0.76
N VAL A 147 8.06 -14.77 0.22
CA VAL A 147 6.97 -15.60 -0.30
C VAL A 147 7.08 -17.00 0.28
N ASP A 148 6.07 -17.36 1.07
CA ASP A 148 5.99 -18.65 1.76
C ASP A 148 4.75 -19.44 1.32
N PHE A 149 4.89 -20.77 1.27
CA PHE A 149 3.79 -21.70 1.01
C PHE A 149 3.41 -22.41 2.32
N ILE A 150 2.13 -22.35 2.68
CA ILE A 150 1.57 -23.04 3.85
C ILE A 150 0.58 -24.08 3.36
N THR A 151 0.64 -25.30 3.91
CA THR A 151 -0.25 -26.40 3.49
C THR A 151 -1.11 -26.89 4.65
N GLU A 152 -2.36 -27.21 4.36
CA GLU A 152 -3.35 -27.64 5.37
C GLU A 152 -4.22 -28.77 4.81
N PHE A 153 -4.59 -29.72 5.68
CA PHE A 153 -5.62 -30.73 5.40
C PHE A 153 -6.86 -30.41 6.23
N GLU A 154 -8.01 -30.35 5.56
CA GLU A 154 -9.31 -30.12 6.20
C GLU A 154 -10.25 -31.28 5.86
N GLU A 155 -10.86 -31.91 6.88
CA GLU A 155 -11.96 -32.86 6.66
C GLU A 155 -13.23 -32.09 6.30
N SER A 156 -13.75 -32.30 5.09
CA SER A 156 -14.88 -31.59 4.51
C SER A 156 -16.01 -32.57 4.17
N GLY A 157 -16.92 -32.83 5.10
CA GLY A 157 -18.11 -33.66 4.88
C GLY A 157 -17.92 -35.15 5.25
N ILE A 158 -18.87 -36.01 4.86
CA ILE A 158 -18.82 -37.45 5.16
C ILE A 158 -17.77 -38.10 4.25
N ASN A 159 -16.54 -38.26 4.77
CA ASN A 159 -15.39 -38.95 4.16
C ASN A 159 -14.66 -38.23 2.98
N GLN A 160 -14.51 -36.91 3.01
CA GLN A 160 -13.62 -36.21 2.07
C GLN A 160 -12.57 -35.38 2.80
N THR A 161 -11.32 -35.49 2.36
CA THR A 161 -10.21 -34.64 2.82
C THR A 161 -9.87 -33.63 1.74
N ARG A 162 -9.90 -32.34 2.09
CA ARG A 162 -9.51 -31.23 1.23
C ARG A 162 -8.09 -30.83 1.57
N TYR A 163 -7.22 -30.85 0.56
CA TYR A 163 -5.87 -30.33 0.68
C TYR A 163 -5.80 -28.89 0.17
N LYS A 164 -5.28 -27.97 0.99
CA LYS A 164 -5.15 -26.53 0.66
C LYS A 164 -3.70 -26.11 0.68
N ILE A 165 -3.35 -25.24 -0.27
CA ILE A 165 -2.05 -24.57 -0.33
C ILE A 165 -2.32 -23.06 -0.31
N PHE A 166 -1.79 -22.37 0.70
CA PHE A 166 -1.84 -20.93 0.85
C PHE A 166 -0.48 -20.33 0.47
N ILE A 167 -0.52 -19.15 -0.15
CA ILE A 167 0.66 -18.34 -0.45
C ILE A 167 0.60 -17.13 0.45
N THR A 168 1.62 -16.93 1.27
CA THR A 168 1.78 -15.74 2.11
C THR A 168 2.88 -14.88 1.52
N VAL A 169 2.56 -13.62 1.21
CA VAL A 169 3.52 -12.68 0.62
C VAL A 169 3.69 -11.50 1.56
N THR A 170 4.85 -11.38 2.20
CA THR A 170 5.16 -10.29 3.11
C THR A 170 6.05 -9.26 2.43
N VAL A 171 5.62 -8.00 2.48
CA VAL A 171 6.30 -6.85 1.88
C VAL A 171 6.35 -5.70 2.87
N GLU A 172 7.52 -5.12 3.05
CA GLU A 172 7.67 -3.86 3.76
C GLU A 172 7.64 -2.68 2.76
N ILE A 173 6.80 -1.68 3.04
CA ILE A 173 6.65 -0.48 2.22
C ILE A 173 6.81 0.78 3.08
N ARG A 174 7.38 1.83 2.49
CA ARG A 174 7.44 3.16 3.09
C ARG A 174 6.76 4.18 2.19
N VAL A 175 5.98 5.05 2.79
CA VAL A 175 5.37 6.19 2.07
C VAL A 175 6.19 7.43 2.37
N ILE A 176 6.70 8.08 1.32
CA ILE A 176 7.44 9.34 1.48
C ILE A 176 6.54 10.47 1.05
N SER A 177 6.37 11.46 1.93
CA SER A 177 5.60 12.65 1.61
C SER A 177 6.10 13.92 2.30
N PRO A 178 5.69 15.10 1.83
CA PRO A 178 5.97 16.36 2.51
C PRO A 178 5.38 16.46 3.93
N ALA A 179 4.36 15.66 4.25
CA ALA A 179 3.64 15.67 5.52
C ALA A 179 3.95 14.46 6.43
N VAL A 180 4.44 13.35 5.88
CA VAL A 180 4.69 12.09 6.59
C VAL A 180 6.17 11.95 6.87
N THR A 181 6.51 11.76 8.13
CA THR A 181 7.87 11.45 8.54
C THR A 181 8.02 9.92 8.60
N ASN A 182 8.71 9.34 7.62
CA ASN A 182 9.41 8.04 7.70
C ASN A 182 8.70 6.79 8.27
N ASP A 183 7.39 6.65 8.19
CA ASP A 183 6.71 5.45 8.69
C ASP A 183 6.86 4.25 7.72
N THR A 184 7.33 3.12 8.25
CA THR A 184 7.40 1.83 7.55
C THR A 184 6.15 1.00 7.90
N TYR A 185 5.55 0.40 6.89
CA TYR A 185 4.35 -0.43 7.02
C TYR A 185 4.59 -1.81 6.42
N THR A 186 4.16 -2.85 7.11
CA THR A 186 4.13 -4.22 6.58
C THR A 186 2.79 -4.48 5.89
N VAL A 187 2.86 -5.03 4.69
CA VAL A 187 1.72 -5.56 3.92
C VAL A 187 1.96 -7.06 3.79
N SER A 188 1.01 -7.85 4.26
CA SER A 188 1.03 -9.32 4.24
C SER A 188 -0.23 -9.87 3.59
#